data_AF-A0A7R8VXL1-F1
#
_entry.id   AF-A0A7R8VXL1-F1
#
_cell.length_a   1.000
_cell.length_b   1.000
_cell.length_c   1.000
_cell.angle_alpha   90.00
_cell.angle_beta   90.00
_cell.angle_gamma   90.00
#
_symmetry.space_group_name_H-M   'P 1'
#
loop_
_entity.id
_entity.type
_entity.pdbx_description
1 polymer ?
#
loop_
_entity_poly.entity_id
_entity_poly.type
_entity_poly.pdbx_seq_one_letter_code
_entity_poly.pdbx_strand_id
1 'polypeptide(L)'
;MKRPHATLGIPRLDPFYLKYLDIGHDIPDISSMSGHVEDVTIWNLSTYQVKHFTIVWENSAVQFNLFFPELLLKGHYDINGSFGNAIYAYGKGPFT
;
A
#
# COMPACT_ATOMS: atom_id res chain seq x y z
N MET A 1 -3.43 10.35 -12.71
CA MET A 1 -4.50 10.50 -13.72
C MET A 1 -5.86 10.32 -13.07
N LYS A 2 -6.77 11.30 -13.19
CA LYS A 2 -8.11 11.27 -12.56
C LYS A 2 -9.18 10.49 -13.36
N ARG A 3 -8.88 10.06 -14.58
CA ARG A 3 -9.83 9.35 -15.46
C ARG A 3 -9.23 8.02 -15.92
N PRO A 4 -9.97 6.90 -15.88
CA PRO A 4 -9.51 5.62 -16.40
C PRO A 4 -9.33 5.70 -17.91
N HIS A 5 -8.24 5.13 -18.44
CA HIS A 5 -8.06 4.93 -19.87
C HIS A 5 -8.30 3.45 -20.16
N ALA A 6 -9.58 3.09 -20.39
CA ALA A 6 -10.02 1.70 -20.50
C ALA A 6 -9.26 0.90 -21.58
N THR A 7 -8.81 1.57 -22.65
CA THR A 7 -8.02 0.97 -23.73
C THR A 7 -6.57 0.63 -23.35
N LEU A 8 -6.04 1.16 -22.26
CA LEU A 8 -4.67 0.90 -21.79
C LEU A 8 -4.62 -0.01 -20.56
N GLY A 9 -5.77 -0.48 -20.06
CA GLY A 9 -5.84 -1.32 -18.85
C GLY A 9 -5.41 -0.61 -17.56
N ILE A 10 -5.30 0.72 -17.56
CA ILE A 10 -4.88 1.49 -16.39
C ILE A 10 -6.08 1.68 -15.44
N PRO A 11 -6.02 1.20 -14.19
CA PRO A 11 -7.12 1.31 -13.24
C PRO A 11 -7.36 2.77 -12.83
N ARG A 12 -8.55 3.03 -12.30
CA ARG A 12 -8.83 4.32 -11.66
C ARG A 12 -7.94 4.44 -10.41
N LEU A 13 -7.16 5.52 -10.34
CA LEU A 13 -6.27 5.79 -9.19
C LEU A 13 -6.96 6.59 -8.08
N ASP A 14 -8.10 7.22 -8.33
CA ASP A 14 -8.75 8.09 -7.35
C ASP A 14 -10.29 8.05 -7.47
N PRO A 15 -11.00 7.42 -6.51
CA PRO A 15 -10.43 6.50 -5.53
C PRO A 15 -9.86 5.24 -6.19
N PHE A 16 -8.80 4.69 -5.60
CA PHE A 16 -8.30 3.36 -5.89
C PHE A 16 -8.90 2.36 -4.91
N TYR A 17 -9.38 1.22 -5.42
CA TYR A 17 -10.00 0.17 -4.60
C TYR A 17 -9.11 -1.05 -4.55
N LEU A 18 -8.78 -1.47 -3.33
CA LEU A 18 -8.01 -2.66 -3.04
C LEU A 18 -8.89 -3.62 -2.24
N LYS A 19 -9.22 -4.76 -2.84
CA LYS A 19 -10.11 -5.73 -2.24
C LYS A 19 -9.50 -6.39 -1.00
N TYR A 20 -8.23 -6.79 -1.12
CA TYR A 20 -7.54 -7.55 -0.08
C TYR A 20 -6.02 -7.39 -0.26
N LEU A 21 -5.29 -7.28 0.85
CA LEU A 21 -3.83 -7.26 0.88
C LEU A 21 -3.35 -7.92 2.17
N ASP A 22 -2.55 -8.97 2.03
CA ASP A 22 -1.80 -9.53 3.16
C ASP A 22 -0.69 -8.58 3.57
N ILE A 23 -0.55 -8.39 4.88
CA ILE A 23 0.51 -7.63 5.52
C ILE A 23 1.22 -8.55 6.49
N GLY A 24 2.52 -8.67 6.35
CA GLY A 24 3.30 -9.49 7.25
C GLY A 24 4.76 -9.11 7.26
N HIS A 25 5.35 -9.25 8.43
CA HIS A 25 6.79 -9.16 8.62
C HIS A 25 7.21 -10.09 9.74
N ASP A 26 8.34 -10.76 9.55
CA ASP A 26 8.92 -11.63 10.56
C ASP A 26 10.40 -11.27 10.70
N ILE A 27 10.75 -10.72 11.86
CA ILE A 27 12.13 -10.51 12.30
C ILE A 27 12.36 -11.50 13.44
N PRO A 28 13.21 -12.52 13.23
CA PRO A 28 13.55 -13.49 14.27
C PRO A 28 13.93 -12.81 15.59
N ASP A 29 13.36 -13.31 16.69
CA ASP A 29 13.57 -12.85 18.07
C ASP A 29 13.17 -11.40 18.40
N ILE A 30 12.72 -10.61 17.42
CA ILE A 30 12.41 -9.18 17.59
C ILE A 30 10.91 -8.92 17.42
N SER A 31 10.31 -9.38 16.33
CA SER A 31 8.91 -9.08 16.05
C SER A 31 8.34 -9.99 14.97
N SER A 32 7.12 -10.47 15.17
CA SER A 32 6.33 -11.12 14.14
C SER A 32 5.01 -10.37 13.99
N MET A 33 4.60 -10.07 12.77
CA MET A 33 3.31 -9.46 12.48
C MET A 33 2.71 -10.18 11.28
N SER A 34 1.45 -10.57 11.39
CA SER A 34 0.68 -11.10 10.28
C SER A 34 -0.74 -10.54 10.31
N GLY A 35 -1.32 -10.38 9.14
CA GLY A 35 -2.67 -9.85 9.04
C GLY A 35 -3.02 -9.51 7.62
N HIS A 36 -4.16 -8.87 7.47
CA HIS A 36 -4.62 -8.38 6.19
C HIS A 36 -5.41 -7.10 6.36
N VAL A 37 -5.52 -6.37 5.25
CA VAL A 37 -6.54 -5.34 5.07
C VAL A 37 -7.48 -5.74 3.95
N GLU A 38 -8.74 -5.38 4.11
CA GLU A 38 -9.79 -5.65 3.13
C GLU A 38 -10.67 -4.42 2.89
N ASP A 39 -11.30 -4.40 1.71
CA ASP A 39 -12.19 -3.32 1.25
C ASP A 39 -11.58 -1.92 1.41
N VAL A 40 -10.30 -1.79 1.09
CA VAL A 40 -9.56 -0.55 1.24
C VAL A 40 -9.86 0.39 0.08
N THR A 41 -10.34 1.58 0.42
CA THR A 41 -10.47 2.71 -0.50
C THR A 41 -9.34 3.69 -0.22
N ILE A 42 -8.57 4.02 -1.25
CA ILE A 42 -7.44 4.97 -1.18
C ILE A 42 -7.80 6.19 -2.03
N TRP A 43 -7.79 7.36 -1.42
CA TRP A 43 -7.94 8.64 -2.11
C TRP A 43 -6.61 9.36 -2.22
N ASN A 44 -6.56 10.37 -3.09
CA ASN A 44 -5.40 11.22 -3.34
C ASN A 44 -4.17 10.50 -3.93
N LEU A 45 -4.27 9.22 -4.29
CA LEU A 45 -3.20 8.52 -5.01
C LEU A 45 -2.89 9.20 -6.37
N SER A 46 -3.84 9.94 -6.94
CA SER A 46 -3.64 10.72 -8.16
C SER A 46 -2.81 12.00 -7.97
N THR A 47 -2.53 12.41 -6.72
CA THR A 47 -1.79 13.64 -6.35
C THR A 47 -0.27 13.44 -6.28
N TYR A 48 0.22 12.29 -6.72
CA TYR A 48 1.63 11.96 -6.71
C TYR A 48 2.48 13.02 -7.43
N GLN A 49 3.69 13.21 -6.91
CA GLN A 49 4.73 14.03 -7.49
C GLN A 49 5.86 13.12 -7.96
N VAL A 50 6.25 13.24 -9.22
CA VAL A 50 7.44 12.55 -9.72
C VAL A 50 8.67 13.33 -9.26
N LYS A 51 9.45 12.77 -8.35
CA LYS A 51 10.68 13.39 -7.84
C LYS A 51 11.88 13.10 -8.75
N HIS A 52 11.90 11.91 -9.34
CA HIS A 52 12.96 11.50 -10.26
C HIS A 52 12.42 10.51 -11.29
N PHE A 53 12.94 10.59 -12.51
CA PHE A 53 12.63 9.71 -13.62
C PHE A 53 13.93 9.38 -14.35
N THR A 54 14.27 8.10 -14.45
CA THR A 54 15.47 7.65 -15.13
C THR A 54 15.18 6.43 -15.99
N ILE A 55 15.70 6.45 -17.22
CA ILE A 55 15.72 5.30 -18.11
C ILE A 55 17.10 4.66 -18.00
N VAL A 56 17.14 3.41 -17.54
CA VAL A 56 18.36 2.63 -17.44
C VAL A 56 18.44 1.79 -18.71
N TRP A 57 19.15 2.30 -19.72
CA TRP A 57 19.22 1.69 -21.05
C TRP A 57 19.86 0.29 -21.04
N GLU A 58 20.86 0.07 -20.18
CA GLU A 58 21.61 -1.18 -20.09
C GLU A 58 20.74 -2.40 -19.77
N ASN A 59 19.68 -2.21 -18.97
CA ASN A 59 18.73 -3.27 -18.61
C ASN A 59 17.30 -2.99 -19.08
N SER A 60 17.11 -1.99 -19.96
CA SER A 60 15.79 -1.55 -20.44
C SER A 60 14.79 -1.30 -19.30
N ALA A 61 15.26 -0.77 -18.17
CA ALA A 61 14.41 -0.47 -17.03
C ALA A 61 14.02 1.00 -16.99
N VAL A 62 12.84 1.28 -16.47
CA VAL A 62 12.37 2.63 -16.17
C VAL A 62 12.20 2.74 -14.67
N GLN A 63 12.89 3.70 -14.05
CA GLN A 63 12.82 3.98 -12.63
C GLN A 63 12.05 5.28 -12.38
N PHE A 64 11.10 5.20 -11.45
CA PHE A 64 10.30 6.33 -11.01
C PHE A 64 10.42 6.46 -9.50
N ASN A 65 10.77 7.65 -9.02
CA ASN A 65 10.63 8.01 -7.62
C ASN A 65 9.36 8.84 -7.47
N LEU A 66 8.32 8.22 -6.92
CA LEU A 66 7.03 8.86 -6.67
C LEU A 66 6.93 9.27 -5.21
N PHE A 67 6.46 10.49 -4.98
CA PHE A 67 6.13 10.99 -3.66
C PHE A 67 4.64 11.30 -3.60
N PHE A 68 3.95 10.78 -2.59
CA PHE A 68 2.53 11.01 -2.37
C PHE A 68 2.39 11.95 -1.17
N PRO A 69 2.04 13.25 -1.38
CA PRO A 69 2.03 14.23 -0.29
C PRO A 69 1.01 13.92 0.80
N GLU A 70 -0.11 13.32 0.40
CA GLU A 70 -1.22 12.95 1.27
C GLU A 70 -1.90 11.72 0.69
N LEU A 71 -2.22 10.76 1.56
CA LEU A 71 -3.07 9.63 1.25
C LEU A 71 -4.13 9.53 2.33
N LEU A 72 -5.38 9.35 1.92
CA LEU A 72 -6.47 9.02 2.81
C LEU A 72 -6.85 7.58 2.53
N LEU A 73 -6.98 6.76 3.58
CA LEU A 73 -7.27 5.34 3.43
C LEU A 73 -8.39 4.96 4.38
N LYS A 74 -9.41 4.28 3.85
CA LYS A 74 -10.50 3.71 4.66
C LYS A 74 -10.66 2.24 4.32
N GLY A 75 -10.79 1.39 5.32
CA GLY A 75 -11.00 -0.04 5.12
C GLY A 75 -11.16 -0.79 6.42
N HIS A 76 -10.99 -2.10 6.38
CA HIS A 76 -10.95 -2.95 7.56
C HIS A 76 -9.58 -3.64 7.66
N TYR A 77 -9.09 -3.76 8.88
CA TYR A 77 -7.86 -4.49 9.18
C TYR A 77 -8.18 -5.65 10.11
N ASP A 78 -7.40 -6.71 9.98
CA ASP A 78 -7.31 -7.83 10.93
C ASP A 78 -5.83 -8.15 11.06
N ILE A 79 -5.24 -7.75 12.19
CA ILE A 79 -3.80 -7.88 12.45
C ILE A 79 -3.58 -8.61 13.76
N ASN A 80 -2.54 -9.42 13.76
CA ASN A 80 -1.98 -10.04 14.93
C ASN A 80 -0.46 -9.88 14.88
N GLY A 81 0.18 -9.89 16.04
CA GLY A 81 1.62 -9.86 16.09
C GLY A 81 2.16 -9.97 17.50
N SER A 82 3.46 -10.15 17.56
CA SER A 82 4.25 -10.14 18.78
C SER A 82 5.46 -9.21 18.62
N PHE A 83 5.83 -8.58 19.72
CA PHE A 83 7.11 -7.89 19.88
C PHE A 83 7.89 -8.61 20.98
N GLY A 84 8.99 -9.24 20.59
CA GLY A 84 9.74 -10.20 21.40
C GLY A 84 8.84 -11.33 21.91
N ASN A 85 9.17 -11.84 23.11
CA ASN A 85 8.46 -12.96 23.72
C ASN A 85 7.33 -12.55 24.68
N ALA A 86 7.12 -11.25 24.89
CA ALA A 86 6.33 -10.74 26.02
C ALA A 86 5.10 -9.92 25.61
N ILE A 87 5.11 -9.28 24.45
CA ILE A 87 4.03 -8.37 24.03
C ILE A 87 3.34 -8.98 22.83
N TYR A 88 2.05 -9.26 22.96
CA TYR A 88 1.18 -9.68 21.87
C TYR A 88 0.19 -8.56 21.58
N ALA A 89 0.05 -8.23 20.30
CA ALA A 89 -0.88 -7.23 19.81
C ALA A 89 -1.88 -7.91 18.87
N TYR A 90 -3.16 -7.62 19.06
CA TYR A 90 -4.23 -8.08 18.21
C TYR A 90 -5.18 -6.91 17.98
N GLY A 91 -5.68 -6.78 16.77
CA GLY A 91 -6.67 -5.77 16.46
C GLY A 91 -7.44 -6.15 15.22
N LYS A 92 -8.74 -5.91 15.26
CA LYS A 92 -9.62 -6.08 14.12
C LYS A 92 -10.64 -4.95 14.14
N GLY A 93 -10.80 -4.26 13.02
CA GLY A 93 -11.80 -3.21 12.93
C GLY A 93 -11.63 -2.29 11.73
N PRO A 94 -12.50 -1.28 11.64
CA PRO A 94 -12.38 -0.26 10.61
C PRO A 94 -11.22 0.70 10.89
N PHE A 95 -10.65 1.26 9.84
CA PHE A 95 -9.71 2.38 9.90
C PHE A 95 -10.13 3.47 8.90
N THR A 96 -9.71 4.71 9.12
CA THR A 96 -9.95 5.89 8.25
C THR A 96 -8.82 6.89 8.41
#